data_AF-R4YVS0-F1
#
_entry.id   AF-R4YVS0-F1
#
_cell.length_a   1.000
_cell.length_b   1.000
_cell.length_c   1.000
_cell.angle_alpha   90.00
_cell.angle_beta   90.00
_cell.angle_gamma   90.00
#
_symmetry.space_group_name_H-M   'P 1'
#
loop_
_entity.id
_entity.type
_entity.pdbx_description
1 polymer ?
#
loop_
_entity_poly.entity_id
_entity_poly.type
_entity_poly.pdbx_seq_one_letter_code
_entity_poly.pdbx_strand_id
1 'polypeptide(L)'
;MVTLAATGSPVWLDVTVGVVLLVAMLGVVVPLLPGAALAWAALLLWALAERSVTGWLVLLATSGLAAVGFVVKYLVPTRRMQGGGVPTTTMLAGGVVGIIGFFVVPIVGAPLGFVIGVYGAEWYRLRTHALAWTSTKAALGAVGLSMLIEFTTVAMMAALWLAAVVLT
;
A
#
# COMPACT_ATOMS: atom_id res chain seq x y z
N MET A 1 31.44 -17.24 -9.08
CA MET A 1 31.64 -15.82 -8.81
C MET A 1 30.99 -15.05 -9.94
N VAL A 2 29.76 -14.57 -9.73
CA VAL A 2 29.04 -13.78 -10.73
C VAL A 2 29.42 -12.32 -10.50
N THR A 3 30.43 -11.86 -11.23
CA THR A 3 30.73 -10.43 -11.37
C THR A 3 29.80 -9.84 -12.42
N LEU A 4 28.64 -9.33 -11.97
CA LEU A 4 27.90 -8.30 -12.73
C LEU A 4 28.62 -6.98 -12.46
N ALA A 5 29.71 -6.75 -13.18
CA ALA A 5 30.41 -5.47 -13.19
C ALA A 5 29.69 -4.57 -14.21
N ALA A 6 28.73 -3.78 -13.74
CA ALA A 6 28.04 -2.76 -14.54
C ALA A 6 27.47 -1.63 -13.64
N THR A 7 27.06 -1.96 -12.42
CA THR A 7 26.65 -0.99 -11.38
C THR A 7 27.83 -0.49 -10.53
N GLY A 8 27.79 0.77 -10.08
CA GLY A 8 28.74 1.31 -9.11
C GLY A 8 28.50 0.80 -7.69
N SER A 9 27.33 0.21 -7.42
CA SER A 9 26.98 -0.43 -6.16
C SER A 9 27.35 -1.91 -6.11
N PRO A 10 27.61 -2.43 -4.90
CA PRO A 10 27.88 -3.85 -4.71
C PRO A 10 26.58 -4.67 -4.82
N VAL A 11 26.64 -5.83 -5.49
CA VAL A 11 25.48 -6.72 -5.78
C VAL A 11 24.58 -7.02 -4.58
N TRP A 12 25.14 -7.10 -3.37
CA TRP A 12 24.34 -7.36 -2.15
C TRP A 12 23.38 -6.22 -1.83
N LEU A 13 23.70 -4.97 -2.22
CA LEU A 13 22.82 -3.82 -2.07
C LEU A 13 21.58 -3.98 -2.95
N ASP A 14 21.76 -4.31 -4.23
CA ASP A 14 20.66 -4.49 -5.17
C ASP A 14 19.73 -5.63 -4.75
N VAL A 15 20.31 -6.75 -4.31
CA VAL A 15 19.53 -7.88 -3.76
C VAL A 15 18.72 -7.42 -2.53
N THR A 16 19.32 -6.64 -1.63
CA THR A 16 18.64 -6.15 -0.43
C THR A 16 17.47 -5.23 -0.79
N VAL A 17 17.68 -4.30 -1.72
CA VAL A 17 16.64 -3.38 -2.19
C VAL A 17 15.51 -4.15 -2.87
N GLY A 18 15.84 -5.12 -3.72
CA GLY A 18 14.85 -6.00 -4.35
C GLY A 18 14.01 -6.76 -3.31
N VAL A 19 14.64 -7.31 -2.27
CA VAL A 19 13.92 -7.97 -1.17
C VAL A 19 13.02 -6.99 -0.42
N VAL A 20 13.51 -5.79 -0.09
CA VAL A 20 12.70 -4.78 0.62
C VAL A 20 11.52 -4.33 -0.23
N LEU A 21 11.67 -4.21 -1.56
CA LEU A 21 10.57 -3.90 -2.47
C LEU A 21 9.52 -5.03 -2.52
N LEU A 22 9.94 -6.30 -2.52
CA LEU A 22 9.02 -7.43 -2.41
C LEU A 22 8.27 -7.42 -1.07
N VAL A 23 8.97 -7.15 0.04
CA VAL A 23 8.35 -6.98 1.36
C VAL A 23 7.38 -5.79 1.37
N ALA A 24 7.72 -4.68 0.71
CA ALA A 24 6.84 -3.54 0.57
C ALA A 24 5.55 -3.90 -0.19
N MET A 25 5.64 -4.69 -1.26
CA MET A 25 4.46 -5.20 -1.98
C MET A 25 3.61 -6.12 -1.11
N LEU A 26 4.23 -7.04 -0.37
CA LEU A 26 3.52 -7.89 0.60
C LEU A 26 2.87 -7.07 1.71
N GLY A 27 3.52 -6.00 2.15
CA GLY A 27 3.01 -5.04 3.13
C GLY A 27 1.78 -4.25 2.67
N VAL A 28 1.56 -4.11 1.35
CA VAL A 28 0.31 -3.56 0.83
C VAL A 28 -0.85 -4.55 0.97
N VAL A 29 -0.57 -5.84 0.76
CA VAL A 29 -1.58 -6.92 0.83
C VAL A 29 -1.92 -7.28 2.27
N VAL A 30 -0.90 -7.35 3.13
CA VAL A 30 -1.03 -7.57 4.57
C VAL A 30 -1.03 -6.19 5.23
N PRO A 31 -2.18 -5.66 5.67
CA PRO A 31 -2.38 -4.24 6.02
C PRO A 31 -1.67 -3.84 7.34
N LEU A 32 -0.35 -3.96 7.35
CA LEU A 32 0.54 -3.74 8.49
C LEU A 32 1.63 -2.73 8.19
N LEU A 33 2.12 -2.70 6.95
CA LEU A 33 3.26 -1.89 6.56
C LEU A 33 2.84 -0.87 5.50
N PRO A 34 3.22 0.41 5.62
CA PRO A 34 3.01 1.40 4.58
C PRO A 34 3.94 1.06 3.40
N GLY A 35 3.47 0.20 2.50
CA GLY A 35 4.29 -0.38 1.42
C GLY A 35 4.94 0.67 0.54
N ALA A 36 4.21 1.71 0.14
CA ALA A 36 4.78 2.81 -0.66
C ALA A 36 5.89 3.58 0.07
N ALA A 37 5.75 3.82 1.38
CA ALA A 37 6.77 4.50 2.17
C ALA A 37 8.01 3.62 2.34
N LEU A 38 7.83 2.32 2.60
CA LEU A 38 8.92 1.36 2.72
C LEU A 38 9.70 1.22 1.40
N ALA A 39 8.99 1.11 0.28
CA ALA A 39 9.60 1.07 -1.06
C ALA A 39 10.40 2.33 -1.36
N TRP A 40 9.82 3.51 -1.10
CA TRP A 40 10.49 4.78 -1.33
C TRP A 40 11.74 4.94 -0.44
N ALA A 41 11.68 4.54 0.83
CA ALA A 41 12.84 4.57 1.72
C ALA A 41 13.98 3.66 1.23
N ALA A 42 13.66 2.47 0.73
CA ALA A 42 14.64 1.56 0.14
C ALA A 42 15.34 2.19 -1.08
N LEU A 43 14.57 2.85 -1.95
CA LEU A 43 15.08 3.51 -3.14
C LEU A 43 15.90 4.77 -2.82
N LEU A 44 15.53 5.52 -1.78
CA LEU A 44 16.33 6.62 -1.27
C LEU A 44 17.69 6.11 -0.81
N LEU A 45 17.73 5.06 0.02
CA LEU A 45 18.99 4.49 0.50
C LEU A 45 19.84 3.93 -0.65
N TRP A 46 19.19 3.29 -1.63
CA TRP A 46 19.86 2.81 -2.84
C TRP A 46 20.50 3.96 -3.63
N ALA A 47 19.75 5.02 -3.91
CA ALA A 47 20.26 6.18 -4.66
C ALA A 47 21.41 6.89 -3.92
N LEU A 48 21.33 7.00 -2.59
CA LEU A 48 22.39 7.56 -1.75
C LEU A 48 23.67 6.71 -1.74
N ALA A 49 23.53 5.40 -1.89
CA ALA A 49 24.64 4.45 -1.96
C ALA A 49 25.27 4.42 -3.35
N GLU A 50 24.46 4.37 -4.42
CA GLU A 50 24.91 4.36 -5.82
C GLU A 50 25.61 5.67 -6.22
N ARG A 51 25.08 6.81 -5.75
CA ARG A 51 25.61 8.17 -6.04
C ARG A 51 25.74 8.50 -7.53
N SER A 52 24.97 7.84 -8.39
CA SER A 52 24.96 8.06 -9.84
C SER A 52 23.82 8.98 -10.28
N VAL A 53 23.97 9.60 -11.46
CA VAL A 53 22.89 10.39 -12.09
C VAL A 53 21.63 9.55 -12.26
N THR A 54 21.77 8.29 -12.71
CA THR A 54 20.66 7.35 -12.85
C THR A 54 19.95 7.11 -11.52
N GLY A 55 20.70 6.92 -10.43
CA GLY A 55 20.15 6.73 -9.09
C GLY A 55 19.27 7.90 -8.64
N TRP A 56 19.74 9.13 -8.86
CA TRP A 56 18.98 10.34 -8.56
C TRP A 56 17.73 10.50 -9.43
N LEU A 57 17.80 10.14 -10.72
CA LEU A 57 16.64 10.17 -11.62
C LEU A 57 15.57 9.15 -11.20
N VAL A 58 15.96 7.94 -10.83
CA VAL A 58 15.04 6.93 -10.27
C VAL A 58 14.40 7.44 -8.99
N LEU A 59 15.17 8.03 -8.08
CA LEU A 59 14.63 8.61 -6.85
C LEU A 59 13.63 9.74 -7.13
N LEU A 60 13.93 10.64 -8.07
CA LEU A 60 13.02 11.71 -8.46
C LEU A 60 11.71 11.16 -9.03
N ALA A 61 11.80 10.22 -9.97
CA ALA A 61 10.64 9.59 -10.60
C ALA A 61 9.78 8.84 -9.58
N THR A 62 10.40 8.06 -8.70
CA THR A 62 9.69 7.31 -7.66
C THR A 62 9.13 8.21 -6.56
N SER A 63 9.76 9.34 -6.25
CA SER A 63 9.17 10.38 -5.39
C SER A 63 7.90 10.95 -6.00
N GLY A 64 7.90 11.22 -7.31
CA GLY A 64 6.70 11.63 -8.05
C GLY A 64 5.60 10.57 -7.98
N LEU A 65 5.93 9.31 -8.21
CA LEU A 65 4.97 8.19 -8.07
C LEU A 65 4.44 8.06 -6.65
N ALA A 66 5.27 8.22 -5.62
CA ALA A 66 4.84 8.19 -4.22
C ALA A 66 3.82 9.29 -3.94
N ALA A 67 4.10 10.52 -4.38
CA ALA A 67 3.22 11.65 -4.21
C ALA A 67 1.89 11.45 -4.94
N VAL A 68 1.93 11.04 -6.21
CA VAL A 68 0.71 10.75 -7.00
C VAL A 68 -0.07 9.60 -6.38
N GLY A 69 0.58 8.49 -6.03
CA GLY A 69 -0.05 7.34 -5.39
C GLY A 69 -0.73 7.71 -4.07
N PHE A 70 -0.06 8.51 -3.24
CA PHE A 70 -0.63 9.03 -1.99
C PHE A 70 -1.89 9.87 -2.24
N VAL A 71 -1.82 10.82 -3.17
CA VAL A 71 -2.95 11.69 -3.52
C VAL A 71 -4.12 10.88 -4.08
N VAL A 72 -3.87 9.97 -5.02
CA VAL A 72 -4.91 9.14 -5.66
C VAL A 72 -5.54 8.20 -4.64
N LYS A 73 -4.72 7.54 -3.80
CA LYS A 73 -5.19 6.66 -2.72
C LYS A 73 -6.02 7.41 -1.68
N TYR A 74 -5.72 8.68 -1.41
CA TYR A 74 -6.49 9.45 -0.44
C TYR A 74 -7.80 9.97 -1.04
N LEU A 75 -7.77 10.46 -2.28
CA LEU A 75 -8.92 11.13 -2.88
C LEU A 75 -9.94 10.18 -3.50
N VAL A 76 -9.51 9.11 -4.18
CA VAL A 76 -10.41 8.25 -4.96
C VAL A 76 -11.32 7.38 -4.07
N PRO A 77 -10.79 6.59 -3.11
CA PRO A 77 -11.62 5.78 -2.21
C PRO A 77 -12.55 6.65 -1.38
N THR A 78 -12.06 7.78 -0.86
CA THR A 78 -12.86 8.71 -0.05
C THR A 78 -14.05 9.27 -0.83
N ARG A 79 -13.86 9.70 -2.08
CA ARG A 79 -14.98 10.14 -2.94
C ARG A 79 -15.95 9.02 -3.26
N ARG A 80 -15.45 7.81 -3.51
CA ARG A 80 -16.28 6.64 -3.80
C ARG A 80 -17.11 6.20 -2.59
N MET A 81 -16.60 6.39 -1.38
CA MET A 81 -17.29 6.09 -0.12
C MET A 81 -18.37 7.14 0.20
N GLN A 82 -18.10 8.42 -0.05
CA GLN A 82 -19.10 9.49 0.07
C GLN A 82 -20.27 9.30 -0.91
N GLY A 83 -19.99 8.86 -2.15
CA GLY A 83 -21.03 8.52 -3.14
C GLY A 83 -21.79 7.23 -2.83
N GLY A 84 -21.23 6.33 -2.01
CA GLY A 84 -21.83 5.06 -1.62
C GLY A 84 -22.71 5.10 -0.37
N GLY A 85 -22.85 6.27 0.27
CA GLY A 85 -23.71 6.46 1.44
C GLY A 85 -23.18 5.88 2.75
N VAL A 86 -21.91 5.48 2.82
CA VAL A 86 -21.27 4.95 4.05
C VAL A 86 -20.65 6.12 4.82
N PRO A 87 -21.11 6.43 6.05
CA PRO A 87 -20.55 7.51 6.85
C PRO A 87 -19.07 7.27 7.20
N THR A 88 -18.27 8.35 7.25
CA THR A 88 -16.86 8.27 7.68
C THR A 88 -16.72 7.68 9.09
N THR A 89 -17.69 7.93 9.98
CA THR A 89 -17.71 7.37 11.34
C THR A 89 -17.86 5.85 11.35
N THR A 90 -18.71 5.29 10.49
CA THR A 90 -18.83 3.83 10.28
C THR A 90 -17.50 3.22 9.82
N MET A 91 -16.81 3.93 8.92
CA MET A 91 -15.51 3.54 8.39
C MET A 91 -14.44 3.53 9.47
N LEU A 92 -14.40 4.58 10.29
CA LEU A 92 -13.48 4.70 11.43
C LEU A 92 -13.78 3.61 12.46
N ALA A 93 -15.05 3.32 12.74
CA ALA A 93 -15.43 2.22 13.62
C ALA A 93 -14.93 0.87 13.07
N GLY A 94 -15.12 0.61 11.78
CA GLY A 94 -14.54 -0.54 11.08
C GLY A 94 -13.01 -0.59 11.22
N GLY A 95 -12.33 0.52 10.96
CA GLY A 95 -10.87 0.62 11.08
C GLY A 95 -10.38 0.32 12.50
N VAL A 96 -11.01 0.89 13.52
CA VAL A 96 -10.67 0.65 14.93
C VAL A 96 -10.90 -0.81 15.32
N VAL A 97 -12.05 -1.38 14.98
CA VAL A 97 -12.34 -2.79 15.27
C VAL A 97 -11.40 -3.72 14.49
N GLY A 98 -11.04 -3.37 13.26
CA GLY A 98 -10.01 -4.07 12.48
C GLY A 98 -8.65 -4.05 13.17
N ILE A 99 -8.20 -2.90 13.66
CA ILE A 99 -6.94 -2.78 14.42
C ILE A 99 -6.98 -3.68 15.66
N ILE A 100 -8.04 -3.62 16.45
CA ILE A 100 -8.21 -4.49 17.63
C ILE A 100 -8.18 -5.96 17.21
N GLY A 101 -8.93 -6.32 16.18
CA GLY A 101 -8.99 -7.69 15.65
C GLY A 101 -7.62 -8.20 15.23
N PHE A 102 -6.79 -7.38 14.58
CA PHE A 102 -5.43 -7.75 14.20
C PHE A 102 -4.57 -8.20 15.39
N PHE A 103 -4.67 -7.49 16.53
CA PHE A 103 -3.93 -7.86 17.74
C PHE A 103 -4.45 -9.15 18.38
N VAL A 104 -5.73 -9.46 18.21
CA VAL A 104 -6.34 -10.70 18.74
C VAL A 104 -6.00 -11.90 17.85
N VAL A 105 -6.12 -11.76 16.53
CA VAL A 105 -5.79 -12.81 15.55
C VAL A 105 -4.94 -12.18 14.46
N PRO A 106 -3.61 -12.40 14.46
CA PRO A 106 -2.72 -11.82 13.48
C PRO A 106 -3.16 -12.13 12.04
N ILE A 107 -2.94 -11.15 11.15
CA ILE A 107 -3.23 -11.19 9.71
C ILE A 107 -4.74 -11.18 9.39
N VAL A 108 -5.51 -12.16 9.87
CA VAL A 108 -6.94 -12.30 9.55
C VAL A 108 -7.85 -11.41 10.40
N GLY A 109 -7.40 -10.98 11.58
CA GLY A 109 -8.18 -10.15 12.48
C GLY A 109 -8.45 -8.74 11.96
N ALA A 110 -7.55 -8.16 11.16
CA ALA A 110 -7.76 -6.88 10.49
C ALA A 110 -8.95 -6.91 9.51
N PRO A 111 -8.97 -7.78 8.47
CA PRO A 111 -10.09 -7.84 7.55
C PRO A 111 -11.40 -8.27 8.23
N LEU A 112 -11.35 -9.24 9.15
CA LEU A 112 -12.54 -9.67 9.89
C LEU A 112 -13.10 -8.57 10.78
N GLY A 113 -12.25 -7.92 11.57
CA GLY A 113 -12.64 -6.82 12.45
C GLY A 113 -13.17 -5.63 11.67
N PHE A 114 -12.59 -5.30 10.51
CA PHE A 114 -13.09 -4.25 9.63
C PHE A 114 -14.50 -4.58 9.11
N VAL A 115 -14.71 -5.78 8.60
CA VAL A 115 -16.04 -6.23 8.11
C VAL A 115 -17.07 -6.19 9.23
N ILE A 116 -16.76 -6.76 10.39
CA ILE A 116 -17.66 -6.80 11.56
C ILE A 116 -17.96 -5.39 12.06
N GLY A 117 -16.95 -4.52 12.15
CA GLY A 117 -17.12 -3.15 12.62
C GLY A 117 -17.99 -2.31 11.68
N VAL A 118 -17.73 -2.36 10.37
CA VAL A 118 -18.56 -1.64 9.38
C VAL A 118 -19.98 -2.18 9.37
N TYR A 119 -20.13 -3.51 9.31
CA TYR A 119 -21.44 -4.15 9.28
C TYR A 119 -22.25 -3.84 10.55
N GLY A 120 -21.64 -3.96 11.73
CA GLY A 120 -22.27 -3.70 13.01
C GLY A 120 -22.69 -2.22 13.16
N ALA A 121 -21.81 -1.30 12.79
CA ALA A 121 -22.11 0.14 12.81
C ALA A 121 -23.28 0.50 11.86
N GLU A 122 -23.29 -0.05 10.64
CA GLU A 122 -24.40 0.18 9.70
C GLU A 122 -25.68 -0.54 10.11
N TRP A 123 -25.59 -1.75 10.67
CA TRP A 123 -26.76 -2.46 11.17
C TRP A 123 -27.40 -1.71 12.34
N TYR A 124 -26.60 -1.16 13.26
CA TYR A 124 -27.09 -0.32 14.35
C TYR A 124 -27.79 0.95 13.84
N ARG A 125 -27.25 1.57 12.79
CA ARG A 125 -27.79 2.79 12.18
C ARG A 125 -29.05 2.55 11.34
N LEU A 126 -29.02 1.54 10.47
CA LEU A 126 -30.04 1.28 9.44
C LEU A 126 -31.08 0.25 9.87
N ARG A 127 -30.83 -0.49 10.94
CA ARG A 127 -31.70 -1.55 11.50
C ARG A 127 -32.12 -2.63 10.49
N THR A 128 -31.39 -2.74 9.38
CA THR A 128 -31.71 -3.65 8.27
C THR A 128 -30.45 -4.34 7.78
N HIS A 129 -30.44 -5.68 7.81
CA HIS A 129 -29.29 -6.49 7.39
C HIS A 129 -28.91 -6.30 5.92
N ALA A 130 -29.91 -6.19 5.03
CA ALA A 130 -29.68 -6.02 3.59
C ALA A 130 -28.93 -4.72 3.25
N LEU A 131 -29.31 -3.61 3.90
CA LEU A 131 -28.65 -2.33 3.70
C LEU A 131 -27.26 -2.32 4.34
N ALA A 132 -27.10 -2.85 5.56
CA ALA A 132 -25.80 -2.95 6.23
C ALA A 132 -24.79 -3.79 5.42
N TRP A 133 -25.23 -4.89 4.82
CA TRP A 133 -24.40 -5.71 3.94
C TRP A 133 -24.00 -4.96 2.66
N THR A 134 -24.92 -4.19 2.08
CA THR A 134 -24.65 -3.39 0.87
C THR A 134 -23.59 -2.32 1.15
N SER A 135 -23.72 -1.59 2.27
CA SER A 135 -22.71 -0.64 2.76
C SER A 135 -21.36 -1.31 3.00
N THR A 136 -21.36 -2.51 3.61
CA THR A 136 -20.13 -3.27 3.88
C THR A 136 -19.39 -3.64 2.59
N LYS A 137 -20.11 -4.11 1.56
CA LYS A 137 -19.53 -4.40 0.24
C LYS A 137 -18.95 -3.14 -0.42
N ALA A 138 -19.64 -2.00 -0.31
CA ALA A 138 -19.13 -0.73 -0.83
C ALA A 138 -17.83 -0.31 -0.13
N ALA A 139 -17.77 -0.47 1.20
CA ALA A 139 -16.58 -0.19 1.99
C ALA A 139 -15.41 -1.12 1.61
N LEU A 140 -15.66 -2.43 1.49
CA LEU A 140 -14.66 -3.41 1.04
C LEU A 140 -14.14 -3.09 -0.36
N GLY A 141 -15.01 -2.70 -1.30
CA GLY A 141 -14.60 -2.31 -2.64
C GLY A 141 -13.71 -1.06 -2.65
N ALA A 142 -14.00 -0.07 -1.79
CA ALA A 142 -13.17 1.12 -1.67
C ALA A 142 -11.80 0.83 -1.03
N VAL A 143 -11.76 -0.04 0.00
CA VAL A 143 -10.49 -0.51 0.59
C VAL A 143 -9.67 -1.31 -0.43
N GLY A 144 -10.30 -2.24 -1.15
CA GLY A 144 -9.63 -3.01 -2.20
C GLY A 144 -9.09 -2.12 -3.33
N LEU A 145 -9.84 -1.09 -3.73
CA LEU A 145 -9.36 -0.10 -4.69
C LEU A 145 -8.17 0.70 -4.15
N SER A 146 -8.20 1.09 -2.88
CA SER A 146 -7.08 1.75 -2.19
C SER A 146 -5.82 0.87 -2.20
N MET A 147 -5.96 -0.43 -1.92
CA MET A 147 -4.86 -1.40 -1.96
C MET A 147 -4.31 -1.56 -3.38
N LEU A 148 -5.20 -1.62 -4.39
CA LEU A 148 -4.78 -1.74 -5.79
C LEU A 148 -3.96 -0.52 -6.26
N ILE A 149 -4.39 0.68 -5.88
CA ILE A 149 -3.65 1.92 -6.18
C ILE A 149 -2.25 1.86 -5.57
N GLU A 150 -2.14 1.53 -4.28
CA GLU A 150 -0.86 1.47 -3.59
C GLU A 150 0.05 0.37 -4.15
N PHE A 151 -0.49 -0.82 -4.42
CA PHE A 151 0.24 -1.92 -5.02
C PHE A 151 0.79 -1.52 -6.39
N THR A 152 -0.03 -0.86 -7.21
CA THR A 152 0.39 -0.36 -8.52
C THR A 152 1.52 0.65 -8.39
N THR A 153 1.42 1.59 -7.44
CA THR A 153 2.49 2.56 -7.16
C THR A 153 3.80 1.85 -6.79
N VAL A 154 3.77 0.91 -5.84
CA VAL A 154 4.96 0.15 -5.42
C VAL A 154 5.53 -0.68 -6.57
N ALA A 155 4.67 -1.35 -7.36
CA ALA A 155 5.08 -2.14 -8.51
C ALA A 155 5.80 -1.28 -9.57
N MET A 156 5.29 -0.07 -9.84
CA MET A 156 5.93 0.86 -10.77
C MET A 156 7.28 1.36 -10.24
N MET A 157 7.39 1.66 -8.95
CA MET A 157 8.66 2.01 -8.33
C MET A 157 9.70 0.89 -8.46
N ALA A 158 9.29 -0.34 -8.17
CA ALA A 158 10.13 -1.51 -8.29
C ALA A 158 10.56 -1.76 -9.74
N ALA A 159 9.64 -1.59 -10.71
CA ALA A 159 9.94 -1.71 -12.13
C ALA A 159 10.94 -0.66 -12.62
N LEU A 160 10.82 0.60 -12.18
CA LEU A 160 11.77 1.67 -12.52
C LEU A 160 13.16 1.37 -11.99
N TRP A 161 13.26 0.93 -10.73
CA TRP A 161 14.52 0.53 -10.14
C TRP A 161 15.13 -0.68 -10.85
N LEU A 162 14.34 -1.72 -11.10
CA LEU A 162 14.83 -2.93 -11.79
C LEU A 162 15.30 -2.60 -13.22
N ALA A 163 14.58 -1.74 -13.94
CA ALA A 163 15.01 -1.28 -15.26
C ALA A 163 16.34 -0.53 -15.17
N ALA A 164 16.54 0.34 -14.18
CA ALA A 164 17.82 1.01 -13.98
C ALA A 164 18.96 0.00 -13.75
N VAL A 165 18.79 -0.93 -12.81
CA VAL A 165 19.81 -1.97 -12.49
C VAL A 165 20.14 -2.86 -13.69
N VAL A 166 19.17 -3.18 -14.55
CA VAL A 166 19.40 -4.05 -15.72
C VAL A 166 20.05 -3.30 -16.89
N LEU A 167 19.81 -1.99 -17.00
CA LEU A 167 20.27 -1.17 -18.12
C LEU A 167 21.61 -0.45 -17.87
N THR A 168 22.09 -0.44 -16.62
CA THR A 168 23.38 0.16 -16.23
C THR A 168 24.37 -0.90 -15.80
#